data_AF-A0A8J5CVZ2-F1
#
_entry.id   AF-A0A8J5CVZ2-F1
#
_cell.length_a   1.000
_cell.length_b   1.000
_cell.length_c   1.000
_cell.angle_alpha   90.00
_cell.angle_beta   90.00
_cell.angle_gamma   90.00
#
_symmetry.space_group_name_H-M   'P 1'
#
loop_
_entity.id
_entity.type
_entity.pdbx_description
1 polymer ?
#
loop_
_entity_poly.entity_id
_entity_poly.type
_entity_poly.pdbx_seq_one_letter_code
_entity_poly.pdbx_strand_id
1 'polypeptide(L)'
;MDSISSSSSSSSGIDEVTKEKAAQVIHAGTKMAGDTLVTSGGRVLAVVVTDKALGQAAARATQLAGRIAFEGATFRKDIASRAITTNPLRFRGLTYKDSGVDIDAGNEFVACIKKVVAGTSVPGVMGGLGSFGGLFDLRDTGFKDPILVSGTDGVGTKLKVAQTAGIHDTIGQDLVAMCVNDVLVHGARPLFFLDYYSTGRLEGKVAVEVVKGVAKACSMAGCALIGGCWRETERDT
;
A
#
# COMPACT_ATOMS: atom_id res chain seq x y z
N MET A 1 -7.95 13.36 -1.19
CA MET A 1 -9.22 13.46 -0.44
C MET A 1 -9.87 14.74 -0.90
N ASP A 2 -11.04 14.63 -1.52
CA ASP A 2 -12.01 15.71 -1.68
C ASP A 2 -13.38 15.07 -1.49
N SER A 3 -14.07 15.50 -0.45
CA SER A 3 -15.44 15.14 -0.12
C SER A 3 -16.34 16.30 -0.51
N ILE A 4 -17.27 16.10 -1.45
CA ILE A 4 -18.57 16.77 -1.60
C ILE A 4 -19.39 16.03 -2.68
N SER A 5 -20.70 16.03 -2.48
CA SER A 5 -21.80 15.61 -3.36
C SER A 5 -22.25 14.15 -3.27
N SER A 6 -23.31 13.97 -2.49
CA SER A 6 -24.29 12.90 -2.58
C SER A 6 -25.10 12.99 -3.89
N SER A 7 -24.45 12.82 -5.05
CA SER A 7 -25.15 12.60 -6.32
C SER A 7 -25.08 11.13 -6.67
N SER A 8 -26.19 10.41 -6.44
CA SER A 8 -26.38 9.06 -6.97
C SER A 8 -26.55 9.18 -8.48
N SER A 9 -25.44 9.17 -9.21
CA SER A 9 -25.44 9.13 -10.68
C SER A 9 -25.72 7.71 -11.15
N SER A 10 -26.58 7.56 -12.15
CA SER A 10 -26.85 6.27 -12.79
C SER A 10 -25.58 5.79 -13.51
N SER A 11 -25.12 4.59 -13.17
CA SER A 11 -24.04 3.94 -13.93
C SER A 11 -24.66 3.13 -15.05
N SER A 12 -24.57 3.62 -16.29
CA SER A 12 -25.05 2.91 -17.48
C SER A 12 -23.95 2.04 -18.09
N GLY A 13 -24.33 0.94 -18.74
CA GLY A 13 -23.43 0.07 -19.51
C GLY A 13 -22.73 -1.05 -18.73
N ILE A 14 -22.85 -1.12 -17.40
CA ILE A 14 -22.23 -2.18 -16.59
C ILE A 14 -22.83 -3.56 -16.91
N ASP A 15 -24.17 -3.65 -17.00
CA ASP A 15 -24.85 -4.91 -17.31
C ASP A 15 -24.56 -5.41 -18.73
N GLU A 16 -24.32 -4.49 -19.66
CA GLU A 16 -23.96 -4.82 -21.04
C GLU A 16 -22.53 -5.35 -21.12
N VAL A 17 -21.59 -4.69 -20.44
CA VAL A 17 -20.18 -5.13 -20.39
C VAL A 17 -20.03 -6.45 -19.63
N THR A 18 -20.83 -6.68 -18.60
CA THR A 18 -20.78 -7.94 -17.83
C THR A 18 -21.29 -9.14 -18.64
N LYS A 19 -22.11 -8.91 -19.68
CA LYS A 19 -22.56 -9.95 -20.62
C LYS A 19 -21.53 -10.29 -21.70
N GLU A 20 -20.47 -9.48 -21.85
CA GLU A 20 -19.42 -9.72 -22.84
C GLU A 20 -18.56 -10.92 -22.47
N LYS A 21 -18.27 -11.75 -23.47
CA LYS A 21 -17.54 -13.00 -23.24
C LYS A 21 -16.13 -12.72 -22.73
N ALA A 22 -15.77 -13.37 -21.64
CA ALA A 22 -14.46 -13.26 -21.00
C ALA A 22 -14.14 -11.84 -20.48
N ALA A 23 -15.17 -11.08 -20.15
CA ALA A 23 -15.09 -9.79 -19.46
C ALA A 23 -15.75 -9.89 -18.07
N GLN A 24 -15.21 -9.16 -17.10
CA GLN A 24 -15.77 -9.00 -15.76
C GLN A 24 -15.68 -7.54 -15.35
N VAL A 25 -16.71 -7.02 -14.70
CA VAL A 25 -16.70 -5.68 -14.11
C VAL A 25 -16.65 -5.82 -12.60
N ILE A 26 -15.58 -5.30 -11.98
CA ILE A 26 -15.43 -5.25 -10.53
C ILE A 26 -15.65 -3.79 -10.12
N HIS A 27 -16.57 -3.55 -9.19
CA HIS A 27 -16.89 -2.20 -8.74
C HIS A 27 -17.02 -2.16 -7.21
N ALA A 28 -16.61 -1.04 -6.62
CA ALA A 28 -16.73 -0.77 -5.20
C ALA A 28 -17.26 0.65 -4.97
N GLY A 29 -18.14 0.81 -3.98
CA GLY A 29 -18.82 2.08 -3.74
C GLY A 29 -19.98 2.32 -4.71
N THR A 30 -20.79 1.31 -4.96
CA THR A 30 -22.04 1.38 -5.75
C THR A 30 -23.18 0.76 -4.94
N LYS A 31 -24.42 1.18 -5.17
CA LYS A 31 -25.63 0.60 -4.58
C LYS A 31 -26.72 0.44 -5.64
N MET A 32 -27.67 -0.46 -5.40
CA MET A 32 -28.89 -0.52 -6.21
C MET A 32 -29.88 0.56 -5.74
N ALA A 33 -30.42 1.33 -6.68
CA ALA A 33 -31.56 2.22 -6.48
C ALA A 33 -32.68 1.77 -7.43
N GLY A 34 -33.57 0.89 -6.92
CA GLY A 34 -34.48 0.13 -7.78
C GLY A 34 -33.70 -0.85 -8.66
N ASP A 35 -33.98 -0.87 -9.96
CA ASP A 35 -33.28 -1.70 -10.95
C ASP A 35 -32.02 -1.03 -11.53
N THR A 36 -31.67 0.17 -11.05
CA THR A 36 -30.50 0.91 -11.56
C THR A 36 -29.36 0.85 -10.55
N LEU A 37 -28.18 0.42 -11.01
CA LEU A 37 -26.96 0.55 -10.23
C LEU A 37 -26.53 2.04 -10.23
N VAL A 38 -26.27 2.57 -9.04
CA VAL A 38 -25.84 3.96 -8.84
C VAL A 38 -24.56 4.01 -8.01
N THR A 39 -23.79 5.07 -8.18
CA THR A 39 -22.59 5.30 -7.36
C THR A 39 -22.96 5.64 -5.90
N SER A 40 -22.14 5.19 -4.95
CA SER A 40 -22.35 5.30 -3.50
C SER A 40 -21.03 5.22 -2.72
N GLY A 41 -20.31 6.34 -2.66
CA GLY A 41 -19.22 6.51 -1.68
C GLY A 41 -17.88 5.79 -2.00
N GLY A 42 -17.58 5.51 -3.27
CA GLY A 42 -16.28 5.01 -3.72
C GLY A 42 -16.22 4.97 -5.25
N ARG A 43 -15.07 5.32 -5.86
CA ARG A 43 -14.95 5.61 -7.30
C ARG A 43 -14.12 4.57 -8.08
N VAL A 44 -14.13 3.31 -7.66
CA VAL A 44 -13.29 2.29 -8.31
C VAL A 44 -14.16 1.32 -9.08
N LEU A 45 -14.03 1.37 -10.40
CA LEU A 45 -14.58 0.40 -11.34
C LEU A 45 -13.42 -0.11 -12.20
N ALA A 46 -13.29 -1.44 -12.28
CA ALA A 46 -12.28 -2.12 -13.06
C ALA A 46 -12.96 -3.06 -14.05
N VAL A 47 -12.62 -2.91 -15.33
CA VAL A 47 -13.01 -3.86 -16.38
C VAL A 47 -11.85 -4.81 -16.62
N VAL A 48 -12.06 -6.08 -16.32
CA VAL A 48 -11.09 -7.16 -16.48
C VAL A 48 -11.46 -7.97 -17.71
N VAL A 49 -10.53 -8.15 -18.64
CA VAL A 49 -10.71 -8.97 -19.84
C VAL A 49 -9.61 -9.99 -19.92
N THR A 50 -9.97 -11.24 -20.21
CA THR A 50 -9.00 -12.30 -20.50
C THR A 50 -8.99 -12.60 -22.00
N ASP A 51 -7.79 -12.61 -22.59
CA ASP A 51 -7.60 -12.93 -24.01
C ASP A 51 -6.27 -13.69 -24.21
N LYS A 52 -6.08 -14.29 -25.39
CA LYS A 52 -4.86 -15.05 -25.75
C LYS A 52 -3.65 -14.15 -25.95
N ALA A 53 -3.86 -12.87 -26.28
CA ALA A 53 -2.80 -11.89 -26.45
C ALA A 53 -3.06 -10.67 -25.56
N LEU A 54 -2.03 -10.22 -24.84
CA LEU A 54 -2.14 -9.11 -23.89
C LEU A 54 -2.58 -7.80 -24.56
N GLY A 55 -2.06 -7.51 -25.76
CA GLY A 55 -2.49 -6.34 -26.53
C GLY A 55 -3.98 -6.38 -26.89
N GLN A 56 -4.52 -7.56 -27.18
CA GLN A 56 -5.95 -7.75 -27.45
C GLN A 56 -6.78 -7.62 -26.18
N ALA A 57 -6.34 -8.23 -25.06
CA ALA A 57 -6.99 -8.08 -23.76
C ALA A 57 -7.05 -6.61 -23.32
N ALA A 58 -5.94 -5.88 -23.45
CA ALA A 58 -5.84 -4.46 -23.09
C ALA A 58 -6.72 -3.56 -23.96
N ALA A 59 -6.70 -3.76 -25.28
CA ALA A 59 -7.53 -3.01 -26.21
C ALA A 59 -9.02 -3.24 -25.93
N ARG A 60 -9.42 -4.51 -25.72
CA ARG A 60 -10.78 -4.88 -25.37
C ARG A 60 -11.20 -4.32 -24.01
N ALA A 61 -10.35 -4.42 -22.98
CA ALA A 61 -10.64 -3.85 -21.66
C ALA A 61 -10.85 -2.33 -21.74
N THR A 62 -10.02 -1.62 -22.51
CA THR A 62 -10.15 -0.17 -22.71
C THR A 62 -11.42 0.18 -23.48
N GLN A 63 -11.76 -0.60 -24.51
CA GLN A 63 -12.98 -0.42 -25.29
C GLN A 63 -14.24 -0.62 -24.43
N LEU A 64 -14.27 -1.70 -23.63
CA LEU A 64 -15.38 -2.03 -22.75
C LEU A 64 -15.51 -1.05 -21.60
N ALA A 65 -14.40 -0.61 -21.00
CA ALA A 65 -14.42 0.45 -19.99
C ALA A 65 -15.01 1.76 -20.55
N GLY A 66 -14.73 2.09 -21.82
CA GLY A 66 -15.32 3.25 -22.47
C GLY A 66 -16.84 3.18 -22.73
N ARG A 67 -17.45 2.01 -22.56
CA ARG A 67 -18.92 1.84 -22.65
C ARG A 67 -19.63 2.08 -21.32
N ILE A 68 -18.88 2.17 -20.22
CA ILE A 68 -19.43 2.42 -18.89
C ILE A 68 -19.31 3.91 -18.59
N ALA A 69 -20.44 4.58 -18.34
CA ALA A 69 -20.48 6.01 -18.08
C ALA A 69 -21.07 6.31 -16.70
N PHE A 70 -20.43 7.23 -15.98
CA PHE A 70 -20.97 7.88 -14.78
C PHE A 70 -20.42 9.32 -14.70
N GLU A 71 -21.13 10.18 -13.98
CA GLU A 71 -20.76 11.59 -13.84
C GLU A 71 -19.38 11.74 -13.19
N GLY A 72 -18.49 12.51 -13.83
CA GLY A 72 -17.12 12.74 -13.34
C GLY A 72 -16.15 11.56 -13.54
N ALA A 73 -16.51 10.54 -14.33
CA ALA A 73 -15.64 9.42 -14.64
C ALA A 73 -14.33 9.86 -15.32
N THR A 74 -13.20 9.38 -14.83
CA THR A 74 -11.88 9.53 -15.47
C THR A 74 -11.33 8.14 -15.78
N PHE A 75 -10.86 7.92 -17.01
CA PHE A 75 -10.35 6.63 -17.46
C PHE A 75 -8.83 6.65 -17.60
N ARG A 76 -8.15 5.74 -16.90
CA ARG A 76 -6.72 5.45 -17.11
C ARG A 76 -6.55 4.44 -18.23
N LYS A 77 -6.01 4.87 -19.37
CA LYS A 77 -5.78 4.03 -20.57
C LYS A 77 -4.34 3.49 -20.68
N ASP A 78 -3.48 3.90 -19.75
CA ASP A 78 -2.03 3.66 -19.76
C ASP A 78 -1.60 2.46 -18.91
N ILE A 79 -2.51 1.83 -18.16
CA ILE A 79 -2.17 0.75 -17.22
C ILE A 79 -1.57 -0.46 -17.96
N ALA A 80 -2.16 -0.83 -19.10
CA ALA A 80 -1.73 -2.00 -19.85
C ALA A 80 -0.60 -1.73 -20.85
N SER A 81 -0.34 -0.45 -21.20
CA SER A 81 0.66 -0.12 -22.22
C SER A 81 2.05 -0.60 -21.80
N ARG A 82 2.42 -0.42 -20.53
CA ARG A 82 3.72 -0.84 -19.98
C ARG A 82 4.05 -2.32 -20.19
N ALA A 83 3.03 -3.19 -20.09
CA ALA A 83 3.19 -4.62 -20.30
C ALA A 83 3.16 -5.02 -21.79
N ILE A 84 2.78 -4.11 -22.68
CA ILE A 84 2.75 -4.32 -24.15
C ILE A 84 4.01 -3.75 -24.82
N THR A 85 4.55 -2.62 -24.35
CA THR A 85 5.75 -1.98 -24.93
C THR A 85 7.05 -2.73 -24.63
N THR A 86 7.00 -3.77 -23.80
CA THR A 86 8.14 -4.65 -23.52
C THR A 86 8.41 -5.56 -24.74
N ASN A 87 9.59 -5.38 -25.32
CA ASN A 87 10.10 -5.98 -26.57
C ASN A 87 9.57 -7.41 -26.90
N PRO A 88 8.95 -7.65 -28.08
CA PRO A 88 8.37 -8.94 -28.48
C PRO A 88 9.36 -10.11 -28.59
N LEU A 89 10.67 -9.85 -28.55
CA LEU A 89 11.71 -10.89 -28.47
C LEU A 89 11.90 -11.46 -27.04
N ARG A 90 11.22 -10.92 -26.03
CA ARG A 90 11.16 -11.48 -24.67
C ARG A 90 9.79 -12.09 -24.38
N PHE A 91 9.36 -13.08 -25.15
CA PHE A 91 8.30 -13.99 -24.69
C PHE A 91 8.89 -14.98 -23.66
N ARG A 92 9.43 -14.45 -22.55
CA ARG A 92 9.50 -15.19 -21.28
C ARG A 92 8.22 -14.79 -20.55
N GLY A 93 7.46 -15.78 -20.05
CA GLY A 93 6.17 -15.53 -19.41
C GLY A 93 6.26 -14.38 -18.41
N LEU A 94 5.29 -13.47 -18.47
CA LEU A 94 5.20 -12.32 -17.58
C LEU A 94 5.21 -12.81 -16.14
N THR A 95 6.20 -12.38 -15.37
CA THR A 95 6.31 -12.69 -13.96
C THR A 95 5.71 -11.55 -13.15
N TYR A 96 5.18 -11.86 -11.95
CA TYR A 96 4.72 -10.82 -11.03
C TYR A 96 5.84 -9.81 -10.70
N LYS A 97 7.09 -10.26 -10.76
CA LYS A 97 8.31 -9.45 -10.66
C LYS A 97 8.42 -8.39 -11.77
N ASP A 98 7.99 -8.66 -13.00
CA ASP A 98 7.95 -7.67 -14.09
C ASP A 98 6.94 -6.55 -13.82
N SER A 99 6.03 -6.74 -12.85
CA SER A 99 5.09 -5.71 -12.36
C SER A 99 5.73 -4.79 -11.31
N GLY A 100 7.00 -5.00 -10.97
CA GLY A 100 7.72 -4.29 -9.91
C GLY A 100 7.55 -4.92 -8.51
N VAL A 101 7.01 -6.15 -8.42
CA VAL A 101 6.82 -6.84 -7.14
C VAL A 101 7.58 -8.17 -7.13
N ASP A 102 8.76 -8.15 -6.51
CA ASP A 102 9.58 -9.34 -6.27
C ASP A 102 9.19 -9.98 -4.92
N ILE A 103 8.38 -11.04 -4.99
CA ILE A 103 7.88 -11.77 -3.81
C ILE A 103 9.03 -12.45 -3.06
N ASP A 104 10.00 -13.03 -3.78
CA ASP A 104 11.10 -13.76 -3.17
C ASP A 104 12.03 -12.80 -2.41
N ALA A 105 12.37 -11.66 -3.02
CA ALA A 105 13.12 -10.60 -2.35
C ALA A 105 12.37 -10.05 -1.13
N GLY A 106 11.05 -9.93 -1.21
CA GLY A 106 10.19 -9.56 -0.09
C GLY A 106 10.25 -10.56 1.06
N ASN A 107 10.14 -11.85 0.76
CA ASN A 107 10.18 -12.92 1.75
C ASN A 107 11.55 -13.03 2.43
N GLU A 108 12.65 -12.90 1.68
CA GLU A 108 14.00 -12.85 2.24
C GLU A 108 14.19 -11.65 3.16
N PHE A 109 13.71 -10.47 2.74
CA PHE A 109 13.75 -9.27 3.55
C PHE A 109 12.96 -9.43 4.86
N VAL A 110 11.72 -9.91 4.78
CA VAL A 110 10.88 -10.20 5.96
C VAL A 110 11.56 -11.20 6.88
N ALA A 111 12.17 -12.26 6.35
CA ALA A 111 12.91 -13.24 7.14
C ALA A 111 14.09 -12.61 7.91
N CYS A 112 14.79 -11.65 7.31
CA CYS A 112 15.90 -10.93 7.95
C CYS A 112 15.43 -10.05 9.11
N ILE A 113 14.31 -9.35 8.96
CA ILE A 113 13.83 -8.39 9.97
C ILE A 113 12.97 -9.04 11.05
N LYS A 114 12.42 -10.24 10.81
CA LYS A 114 11.46 -10.92 11.70
C LYS A 114 11.92 -10.99 13.16
N LYS A 115 13.20 -11.34 13.39
CA LYS A 115 13.77 -11.42 14.75
C LYS A 115 13.88 -10.04 15.41
N VAL A 116 14.26 -9.03 14.64
CA VAL A 116 14.46 -7.66 15.15
C VAL A 116 13.11 -7.06 15.57
N VAL A 117 12.10 -7.21 14.72
CA VAL A 117 10.75 -6.71 15.00
C VAL A 117 10.08 -7.47 16.13
N ALA A 118 10.24 -8.79 16.21
CA ALA A 118 9.75 -9.58 17.35
C ALA A 118 10.32 -9.10 18.69
N GLY A 119 11.55 -8.55 18.69
CA GLY A 119 12.17 -7.93 19.88
C GLY A 119 11.51 -6.63 20.35
N THR A 120 10.58 -6.07 19.59
CA THR A 120 9.83 -4.86 19.95
C THR A 120 8.48 -5.16 20.61
N SER A 121 8.11 -6.43 20.77
CA SER A 121 6.77 -6.82 21.23
C SER A 121 6.46 -6.27 22.63
N VAL A 122 5.27 -5.70 22.77
CA VAL A 122 4.70 -5.22 24.05
C VAL A 122 3.36 -5.90 24.32
N PRO A 123 2.83 -5.88 25.56
CA PRO A 123 1.49 -6.37 25.85
C PRO A 123 0.44 -5.74 24.94
N GLY A 124 -0.47 -6.55 24.42
CA GLY A 124 -1.48 -6.16 23.45
C GLY A 124 -1.13 -6.48 21.99
N VAL A 125 0.13 -6.72 21.63
CA VAL A 125 0.45 -7.15 20.25
C VAL A 125 -0.18 -8.52 19.96
N MET A 126 -0.96 -8.59 18.89
CA MET A 126 -1.63 -9.81 18.45
C MET A 126 -1.08 -10.28 17.10
N GLY A 127 -0.70 -11.56 17.01
CA GLY A 127 -0.16 -12.16 15.79
C GLY A 127 1.33 -11.84 15.57
N GLY A 128 1.75 -11.80 14.31
CA GLY A 128 3.15 -11.53 13.95
C GLY A 128 3.32 -10.97 12.54
N LEU A 129 4.56 -10.61 12.21
CA LEU A 129 4.95 -10.14 10.88
C LEU A 129 4.57 -11.16 9.78
N GLY A 130 3.98 -10.64 8.70
CA GLY A 130 3.53 -11.43 7.54
C GLY A 130 2.01 -11.61 7.44
N SER A 131 1.25 -11.11 8.42
CA SER A 131 -0.20 -10.95 8.32
C SER A 131 -0.57 -9.73 7.45
N PHE A 132 -1.79 -9.70 6.90
CA PHE A 132 -2.33 -8.55 6.14
C PHE A 132 -2.42 -7.25 6.95
N GLY A 133 -2.33 -7.34 8.28
CA GLY A 133 -2.27 -6.19 9.18
C GLY A 133 -1.68 -6.56 10.54
N GLY A 134 -1.06 -5.58 11.18
CA GLY A 134 -0.69 -5.65 12.59
C GLY A 134 -1.94 -5.45 13.47
N LEU A 135 -2.07 -6.25 14.52
CA LEU A 135 -3.20 -6.21 15.43
C LEU A 135 -2.72 -5.84 16.83
N PHE A 136 -3.50 -5.02 17.54
CA PHE A 136 -3.17 -4.56 18.89
C PHE A 136 -4.43 -4.51 19.78
N ASP A 137 -4.45 -5.29 20.86
CA ASP A 137 -5.54 -5.28 21.85
C ASP A 137 -5.33 -4.15 22.87
N LEU A 138 -6.25 -3.19 22.86
CA LEU A 138 -6.23 -2.08 23.82
C LEU A 138 -6.59 -2.53 25.25
N ARG A 139 -7.28 -3.65 25.43
CA ARG A 139 -7.68 -4.14 26.77
C ARG A 139 -6.46 -4.54 27.59
N ASP A 140 -5.43 -5.07 26.93
CA ASP A 140 -4.18 -5.50 27.56
C ASP A 140 -3.29 -4.32 28.01
N THR A 141 -3.65 -3.08 27.65
CA THR A 141 -2.91 -1.89 28.04
C THR A 141 -3.21 -1.42 29.47
N GLY A 142 -4.32 -1.86 30.05
CA GLY A 142 -4.81 -1.42 31.36
C GLY A 142 -5.48 -0.03 31.36
N PHE A 143 -5.67 0.60 30.20
CA PHE A 143 -6.35 1.90 30.13
C PHE A 143 -7.87 1.77 30.29
N LYS A 144 -8.48 2.73 30.99
CA LYS A 144 -9.93 2.88 31.11
C LYS A 144 -10.38 3.99 30.18
N ASP A 145 -11.28 3.67 29.25
CA ASP A 145 -11.83 4.60 28.25
C ASP A 145 -10.74 5.37 27.46
N PRO A 146 -9.84 4.65 26.75
CA PRO A 146 -8.68 5.28 26.12
C PRO A 146 -9.06 6.13 24.90
N ILE A 147 -8.42 7.30 24.77
CA ILE A 147 -8.41 8.09 23.54
C ILE A 147 -7.15 7.74 22.76
N LEU A 148 -7.30 7.49 21.46
CA LEU A 148 -6.17 7.22 20.57
C LEU A 148 -5.62 8.52 19.99
N VAL A 149 -4.31 8.68 20.12
CA VAL A 149 -3.53 9.74 19.47
C VAL A 149 -2.66 9.09 18.41
N SER A 150 -2.81 9.52 17.17
CA SER A 150 -2.01 9.02 16.03
C SER A 150 -1.27 10.18 15.37
N GLY A 151 -0.02 9.93 14.98
CA GLY A 151 0.79 10.85 14.21
C GLY A 151 1.51 10.11 13.09
N THR A 152 1.90 10.86 12.06
CA THR A 152 2.74 10.37 10.98
C THR A 152 3.71 11.47 10.61
N ASP A 153 4.97 11.12 10.42
CA ASP A 153 6.01 12.05 10.00
C ASP A 153 7.06 11.32 9.14
N GLY A 154 7.93 12.08 8.49
CA GLY A 154 9.07 11.60 7.75
C GLY A 154 10.38 12.18 8.28
N VAL A 155 11.49 11.53 7.94
CA VAL A 155 12.83 12.00 8.35
C VAL A 155 13.25 13.30 7.65
N GLY A 156 12.68 13.58 6.47
CA GLY A 156 12.97 14.78 5.69
C GLY A 156 14.37 14.78 5.08
N THR A 157 14.97 15.96 4.93
CA THR A 157 16.22 16.19 4.18
C THR A 157 17.45 15.52 4.79
N LYS A 158 17.39 15.10 6.06
CA LYS A 158 18.47 14.33 6.72
C LYS A 158 18.77 13.01 6.00
N LEU A 159 17.81 12.46 5.26
CA LEU A 159 18.02 11.30 4.38
C LEU A 159 19.16 11.51 3.38
N LYS A 160 19.33 12.73 2.84
CA LYS A 160 20.43 13.04 1.91
C LYS A 160 21.80 12.93 2.58
N VAL A 161 21.89 13.31 3.84
CA VAL A 161 23.13 13.20 4.64
C VAL A 161 23.45 11.73 4.90
N ALA A 162 22.46 10.95 5.34
CA ALA A 162 22.60 9.51 5.55
C ALA A 162 23.04 8.77 4.28
N GLN A 163 22.46 9.12 3.12
CA GLN A 163 22.84 8.60 1.81
C GLN A 163 24.27 8.96 1.41
N THR A 164 24.68 10.22 1.63
CA THR A 164 26.03 10.68 1.30
C THR A 164 27.08 10.04 2.22
N ALA A 165 26.75 9.83 3.49
CA ALA A 165 27.62 9.20 4.47
C ALA A 165 27.68 7.67 4.38
N GLY A 166 26.70 7.04 3.70
CA GLY A 166 26.56 5.59 3.66
C GLY A 166 26.19 4.98 5.03
N ILE A 167 25.51 5.73 5.90
CA ILE A 167 25.12 5.30 7.24
C ILE A 167 23.59 5.31 7.33
N HIS A 168 22.99 4.13 7.50
CA HIS A 168 21.52 3.96 7.44
C HIS A 168 20.89 3.36 8.70
N ASP A 169 21.69 2.84 9.63
CA ASP A 169 21.25 2.15 10.85
C ASP A 169 20.71 3.10 11.95
N THR A 170 20.98 4.40 11.83
CA THR A 170 20.51 5.43 12.78
C THR A 170 19.28 6.18 12.29
N ILE A 171 19.02 6.20 10.98
CA ILE A 171 17.96 7.04 10.39
C ILE A 171 16.55 6.60 10.79
N GLY A 172 16.38 5.30 11.07
CA GLY A 172 15.13 4.76 11.61
C GLY A 172 14.82 5.25 13.02
N GLN A 173 15.85 5.63 13.80
CA GLN A 173 15.64 6.20 15.13
C GLN A 173 15.11 7.64 15.02
N ASP A 174 15.63 8.42 14.07
CA ASP A 174 15.12 9.75 13.78
C ASP A 174 13.64 9.70 13.37
N LEU A 175 13.26 8.73 12.51
CA LEU A 175 11.88 8.53 12.08
C LEU A 175 10.93 8.30 13.26
N VAL A 176 11.28 7.35 14.14
CA VAL A 176 10.44 7.02 15.30
C VAL A 176 10.39 8.18 16.30
N ALA A 177 11.52 8.86 16.53
CA ALA A 177 11.60 9.96 17.48
C ALA A 177 10.70 11.13 17.09
N MET A 178 10.63 11.49 15.80
CA MET A 178 9.74 12.56 15.32
C MET A 178 8.28 12.24 15.68
N CYS A 179 7.79 11.06 15.30
CA CYS A 179 6.42 10.65 15.57
C CYS A 179 6.12 10.47 17.07
N VAL A 180 7.03 9.86 17.84
CA VAL A 180 6.80 9.57 19.26
C VAL A 180 6.78 10.87 20.07
N ASN A 181 7.67 11.82 19.79
CA ASN A 181 7.71 13.09 20.51
C ASN A 181 6.41 13.89 20.33
N ASP A 182 5.82 13.87 19.15
CA ASP A 182 4.54 14.53 18.87
C ASP A 182 3.36 13.89 19.61
N VAL A 183 3.41 12.58 19.87
CA VAL A 183 2.40 11.90 20.69
C VAL A 183 2.61 12.23 22.17
N LEU A 184 3.87 12.30 22.63
CA LEU A 184 4.22 12.55 24.03
C LEU A 184 3.78 13.95 24.51
N VAL A 185 3.77 14.98 23.66
CA VAL A 185 3.32 16.33 24.06
C VAL A 185 1.84 16.40 24.44
N HIS A 186 1.05 15.40 24.02
CA HIS A 186 -0.36 15.26 24.40
C HIS A 186 -0.54 14.43 25.70
N GLY A 187 0.56 13.98 26.32
CA GLY A 187 0.53 13.06 27.46
C GLY A 187 0.17 11.62 27.11
N ALA A 188 0.19 11.26 25.82
CA ALA A 188 -0.15 9.91 25.37
C ALA A 188 1.06 8.96 25.48
N ARG A 189 0.77 7.68 25.77
CA ARG A 189 1.78 6.61 25.79
C ARG A 189 1.88 5.98 24.40
N PRO A 190 3.08 5.90 23.77
CA PRO A 190 3.28 5.15 22.53
C PRO A 190 2.89 3.67 22.71
N LEU A 191 2.12 3.13 21.76
CA LEU A 191 1.65 1.74 21.79
C LEU A 191 2.32 0.90 20.70
N PHE A 192 2.21 1.35 19.45
CA PHE A 192 2.76 0.68 18.29
C PHE A 192 3.19 1.67 17.22
N PHE A 193 3.98 1.18 16.25
CA PHE A 193 4.52 1.92 15.14
C PHE A 193 4.33 1.15 13.84
N LEU A 194 4.14 1.88 12.74
CA LEU A 194 4.15 1.34 11.38
C LEU A 194 5.07 2.19 10.50
N ASP A 195 5.81 1.55 9.59
CA ASP A 195 6.70 2.23 8.67
C ASP A 195 6.29 2.05 7.20
N TYR A 196 6.69 3.02 6.37
CA TYR A 196 6.55 2.95 4.92
C TYR A 196 7.90 3.29 4.28
N TYR A 197 8.46 2.32 3.56
CA TYR A 197 9.76 2.42 2.91
C TYR A 197 9.63 2.53 1.39
N SER A 198 10.07 3.64 0.81
CA SER A 198 10.04 3.85 -0.64
C SER A 198 11.45 3.98 -1.19
N THR A 199 11.75 3.27 -2.28
CA THR A 199 13.06 3.32 -2.93
C THR A 199 12.94 3.16 -4.44
N GLY A 200 13.89 3.68 -5.20
CA GLY A 200 13.97 3.44 -6.65
C GLY A 200 14.38 2.00 -7.01
N ARG A 201 15.07 1.32 -6.10
CA ARG A 201 15.44 -0.10 -6.19
C ARG A 201 15.69 -0.62 -4.78
N LEU A 202 15.14 -1.78 -4.44
CA LEU A 202 15.33 -2.37 -3.13
C LEU A 202 16.75 -2.90 -3.00
N GLU A 203 17.53 -2.24 -2.15
CA GLU A 203 18.79 -2.75 -1.66
C GLU A 203 18.56 -3.35 -0.27
N GLY A 204 18.44 -4.67 -0.22
CA GLY A 204 18.03 -5.38 1.00
C GLY A 204 18.90 -5.09 2.22
N LYS A 205 20.22 -4.90 2.04
CA LYS A 205 21.13 -4.55 3.14
C LYS A 205 20.78 -3.21 3.78
N VAL A 206 20.62 -2.18 2.96
CA VAL A 206 20.25 -0.83 3.41
C VAL A 206 18.89 -0.85 4.07
N ALA A 207 17.90 -1.50 3.46
CA ALA A 207 16.56 -1.62 4.04
C ALA A 207 16.58 -2.30 5.41
N VAL A 208 17.38 -3.37 5.59
CA VAL A 208 17.55 -4.06 6.87
C VAL A 208 18.18 -3.15 7.92
N GLU A 209 19.17 -2.33 7.56
CA GLU A 209 19.78 -1.36 8.47
C GLU A 209 18.76 -0.32 8.95
N VAL A 210 17.97 0.23 8.03
CA VAL A 210 16.91 1.19 8.38
C VAL A 210 15.90 0.58 9.34
N VAL A 211 15.38 -0.62 9.04
CA VAL A 211 14.41 -1.31 9.92
C VAL A 211 15.01 -1.66 11.27
N LYS A 212 16.30 -2.01 11.34
CA LYS A 212 16.99 -2.20 12.63
C LYS A 212 17.01 -0.91 13.45
N GLY A 213 17.25 0.23 12.82
CA GLY A 213 17.16 1.55 13.46
C GLY A 213 15.77 1.84 14.00
N VAL A 214 14.73 1.60 13.19
CA VAL A 214 13.31 1.77 13.59
C VAL A 214 12.99 0.88 14.78
N ALA A 215 13.25 -0.42 14.67
CA ALA A 215 12.93 -1.38 15.73
C ALA A 215 13.67 -1.07 17.04
N LYS A 216 14.95 -0.67 16.97
CA LYS A 216 15.72 -0.23 18.14
C LYS A 216 15.04 0.97 18.82
N ALA A 217 14.61 1.96 18.05
CA ALA A 217 13.92 3.12 18.61
C ALA A 217 12.53 2.78 19.16
N CYS A 218 11.77 1.87 18.52
CA CYS A 218 10.51 1.36 19.06
C CYS A 218 10.72 0.71 20.45
N SER A 219 11.72 -0.15 20.58
CA SER A 219 12.09 -0.74 21.88
C SER A 219 12.48 0.33 22.91
N MET A 220 13.21 1.38 22.51
CA MET A 220 13.57 2.50 23.40
C MET A 220 12.36 3.33 23.81
N ALA A 221 11.39 3.51 22.92
CA ALA A 221 10.15 4.25 23.16
C ALA A 221 9.08 3.42 23.89
N GLY A 222 9.30 2.12 24.10
CA GLY A 222 8.34 1.22 24.73
C GLY A 222 7.13 0.90 23.87
N CYS A 223 7.26 0.94 22.54
CA CYS A 223 6.21 0.60 21.59
C CYS A 223 6.62 -0.55 20.67
N ALA A 224 5.64 -1.24 20.08
CA ALA A 224 5.90 -2.34 19.14
C ALA A 224 5.87 -1.89 17.68
N LEU A 225 6.83 -2.37 16.89
CA LEU A 225 6.75 -2.29 15.43
C LEU A 225 5.84 -3.42 14.93
N ILE A 226 4.61 -3.10 14.51
CA ILE A 226 3.58 -4.11 14.23
C ILE A 226 3.34 -4.36 12.75
N GLY A 227 3.90 -3.53 11.87
CA GLY A 227 3.75 -3.66 10.43
C GLY A 227 4.55 -2.63 9.66
N GLY A 228 4.74 -2.90 8.39
CA GLY A 228 5.42 -2.01 7.47
C GLY A 228 5.18 -2.42 6.03
N CYS A 229 5.26 -1.46 5.12
CA CYS A 229 5.15 -1.69 3.69
C CYS A 229 6.38 -1.12 2.97
N TRP A 230 6.84 -1.81 1.91
CA TRP A 230 7.84 -1.26 1.01
C TRP A 230 7.30 -1.12 -0.40
N ARG A 231 7.87 -0.17 -1.14
CA ARG A 231 7.56 0.06 -2.55
C ARG A 231 8.82 0.38 -3.35
N GLU A 232 8.99 -0.33 -4.46
CA GLU A 232 9.88 0.11 -5.51
C GLU A 232 9.15 1.12 -6.42
N THR A 233 9.74 2.29 -6.61
CA THR A 233 9.25 3.34 -7.52
C THR A 233 10.15 3.42 -8.74
N GLU A 234 9.61 3.74 -9.91
CA GLU A 234 10.44 3.96 -11.10
C GLU A 234 11.44 5.10 -10.88
N ARG A 235 12.67 4.92 -11.36
CA ARG A 235 13.58 6.04 -11.58
C ARG A 235 13.04 6.82 -12.77
N ASP A 236 12.53 8.03 -12.54
CA ASP A 236 12.62 9.07 -13.57
C ASP A 236 14.12 9.33 -13.75
N THR A 237 14.68 8.75 -14.82
CA THR A 237 15.99 9.09 -15.36
C THR A 237 15.92 10.44 -16.06
#